data_AF-A0A922SZ88-F1
#
_entry.id   AF-A0A922SZ88-F1
#
_cell.length_a   1.000
_cell.length_b   1.000
_cell.length_c   1.000
_cell.angle_alpha   90.00
_cell.angle_beta   90.00
_cell.angle_gamma   90.00
#
_symmetry.space_group_name_H-M   'P 1'
#
loop_
_entity.id
_entity.type
_entity.pdbx_description
1 polymer ?
#
loop_
_entity_poly.entity_id
_entity_poly.type
_entity_poly.pdbx_seq_one_letter_code
_entity_poly.pdbx_strand_id
1 'polypeptide(L)'
;MFENRQLSKDKAEAYFTRLYNQHIAWVIIANVMTEYVIKFRKSATSFEEAWDALDYQRTTEIVFRAVNGLPCSEKDTGELETYLSEVSA
;
A
#
# COMPACT_ATOMS: atom_id res chain seq x y z
N MET A 1 -10.28 1.57 -20.71
CA MET A 1 -10.02 0.78 -19.48
C MET A 1 -8.71 1.21 -18.83
N PHE A 2 -7.57 1.23 -19.55
CA PHE A 2 -6.28 1.69 -19.01
C PHE A 2 -6.25 3.16 -18.57
N GLU A 3 -6.91 4.06 -19.31
CA GLU A 3 -7.01 5.48 -18.94
C GLU A 3 -7.70 5.69 -17.57
N ASN A 4 -8.80 4.98 -17.33
CA ASN A 4 -9.50 5.03 -16.04
C ASN A 4 -8.64 4.47 -14.90
N ARG A 5 -7.86 3.42 -15.16
CA ARG A 5 -6.92 2.85 -14.19
C ARG A 5 -5.84 3.87 -13.81
N GLN A 6 -5.23 4.52 -14.79
CA GLN A 6 -4.20 5.52 -14.51
C GLN A 6 -4.78 6.73 -13.75
N LEU A 7 -5.94 7.23 -14.18
CA LEU A 7 -6.61 8.34 -13.51
C LEU A 7 -6.93 8.02 -12.03
N SER A 8 -7.35 6.79 -11.74
CA SER A 8 -7.60 6.37 -10.34
C SER A 8 -6.31 6.36 -9.50
N LYS A 9 -5.19 5.89 -10.09
CA LYS A 9 -3.89 5.91 -9.42
C LYS A 9 -3.39 7.33 -9.19
N ASP A 10 -3.58 8.23 -10.15
CA ASP A 10 -3.17 9.64 -10.02
C ASP A 10 -3.96 10.35 -8.90
N LYS A 11 -5.26 10.04 -8.77
CA LYS A 11 -6.09 10.54 -7.66
C LYS A 11 -5.62 10.00 -6.31
N ALA A 12 -5.35 8.69 -6.23
CA ALA A 12 -4.80 8.08 -5.02
C ALA A 12 -3.43 8.67 -4.67
N GLU A 13 -2.58 8.93 -5.67
CA GLU A 13 -1.25 9.51 -5.47
C GLU A 13 -1.37 10.92 -4.91
N ALA A 14 -2.23 11.75 -5.48
CA ALA A 14 -2.49 13.09 -4.98
C ALA A 14 -3.04 13.07 -3.53
N TYR A 15 -3.92 12.12 -3.21
CA TYR A 15 -4.47 11.95 -1.86
C TYR A 15 -3.37 11.57 -0.85
N PHE A 16 -2.63 10.49 -1.10
CA PHE A 16 -1.59 10.02 -0.17
C PHE A 16 -0.39 10.97 -0.10
N THR A 17 -0.07 11.67 -1.19
CA THR A 17 0.99 12.69 -1.18
C THR A 17 0.64 13.84 -0.24
N ARG A 18 -0.63 14.24 -0.16
CA ARG A 18 -1.09 15.27 0.78
C ARG A 18 -1.05 14.82 2.23
N LEU A 19 -1.28 13.53 2.50
CA LEU A 19 -1.27 12.98 3.87
C LEU A 19 0.14 12.70 4.38
N TYR A 20 1.03 12.28 3.48
CA TYR A 20 2.37 11.82 3.81
C TYR A 20 3.40 12.60 3.00
N ASN A 21 3.94 11.99 1.94
CA ASN A 21 4.76 12.61 0.91
C ASN A 21 4.69 11.76 -0.36
N GLN A 22 5.28 12.25 -1.45
CA GLN A 22 5.22 11.58 -2.76
C GLN A 22 5.83 10.17 -2.73
N HIS A 23 6.95 9.99 -2.04
CA HIS A 23 7.60 8.68 -1.96
C HIS A 23 6.71 7.65 -1.26
N ILE A 24 6.15 8.01 -0.10
CA ILE A 24 5.23 7.13 0.65
C ILE A 24 3.98 6.83 -0.18
N ALA A 25 3.44 7.82 -0.89
CA ALA A 25 2.28 7.62 -1.77
C ALA A 25 2.54 6.56 -2.84
N TRP A 26 3.71 6.60 -3.50
CA TRP A 26 4.10 5.60 -4.48
C TRP A 26 4.23 4.20 -3.87
N VAL A 27 4.83 4.10 -2.68
CA VAL A 27 4.98 2.82 -1.96
C VAL A 27 3.62 2.24 -1.62
N ILE A 28 2.67 3.04 -1.11
CA ILE A 28 1.31 2.59 -0.80
C ILE A 28 0.63 2.08 -2.08
N ILE A 29 0.62 2.86 -3.15
CA ILE A 29 -0.04 2.49 -4.41
C ILE A 29 0.56 1.21 -5.00
N ALA A 30 1.89 1.11 -5.03
CA ALA A 30 2.56 -0.07 -5.57
C ALA A 30 2.21 -1.33 -4.77
N ASN A 31 2.24 -1.26 -3.44
CA ASN A 31 1.93 -2.41 -2.57
C ASN A 31 0.46 -2.82 -2.67
N VAL A 32 -0.50 -1.89 -2.66
CA VAL A 32 -1.93 -2.21 -2.83
C VAL A 32 -2.18 -2.92 -4.16
N MET A 33 -1.66 -2.37 -5.26
CA MET A 33 -1.86 -2.96 -6.59
C MET A 33 -1.18 -4.33 -6.71
N THR A 34 -0.01 -4.51 -6.09
CA THR A 34 0.74 -5.77 -6.12
C THR A 34 0.05 -6.84 -5.27
N GLU A 35 -0.34 -6.52 -4.04
CA GLU A 35 -1.07 -7.43 -3.15
C GLU A 35 -2.39 -7.89 -3.77
N TYR A 36 -3.12 -7.00 -4.44
CA TYR A 36 -4.31 -7.39 -5.20
C TYR A 36 -3.98 -8.41 -6.29
N VAL A 37 -2.93 -8.18 -7.09
CA VAL A 37 -2.52 -9.10 -8.16
C VAL A 37 -2.13 -10.47 -7.60
N ILE A 38 -1.42 -10.50 -6.47
CA ILE A 38 -1.02 -11.74 -5.81
C ILE A 38 -2.24 -12.51 -5.31
N LYS A 39 -3.17 -11.83 -4.63
CA LYS A 39 -4.38 -12.43 -4.03
C LYS A 39 -5.37 -12.93 -5.09
N PHE A 40 -5.65 -12.13 -6.13
CA PHE A 40 -6.70 -12.41 -7.10
C PHE A 40 -6.21 -12.95 -8.45
N ARG A 41 -4.88 -13.04 -8.65
CA ARG A 41 -4.24 -13.51 -9.89
C ARG A 41 -4.69 -12.76 -11.15
N LYS A 42 -5.10 -11.49 -10.99
CA LYS A 42 -5.53 -10.59 -12.07
C LYS A 42 -5.19 -9.14 -11.72
N SER A 43 -5.13 -8.27 -12.73
CA SER A 43 -4.95 -6.84 -12.50
C SER A 43 -6.26 -6.17 -12.10
N ALA A 44 -6.21 -5.30 -11.08
CA ALA A 44 -7.33 -4.40 -10.76
C ALA A 44 -7.50 -3.35 -11.86
N THR A 45 -8.76 -2.98 -12.10
CA THR A 45 -9.18 -1.98 -13.09
C THR A 45 -9.06 -0.56 -12.56
N SER A 46 -9.06 -0.37 -11.23
CA SER A 46 -8.78 0.90 -10.55
C SER A 46 -8.02 0.67 -9.24
N PHE A 47 -7.51 1.75 -8.65
CA PHE A 47 -6.93 1.71 -7.30
C PHE A 47 -7.99 1.40 -6.24
N GLU A 48 -9.17 1.99 -6.34
CA GLU A 48 -10.28 1.79 -5.38
C GLU A 48 -10.77 0.34 -5.39
N GLU A 49 -10.88 -0.30 -6.57
CA GLU A 49 -11.18 -1.73 -6.65
C GLU A 49 -10.11 -2.55 -5.90
N ALA A 50 -8.84 -2.20 -6.07
CA ALA A 50 -7.76 -2.90 -5.38
C ALA A 50 -7.84 -2.69 -3.87
N TRP A 51 -8.02 -1.44 -3.44
CA TRP A 51 -8.10 -1.04 -2.05
C TRP A 51 -9.28 -1.71 -1.33
N ASP A 52 -10.47 -1.68 -1.92
CA ASP A 52 -11.69 -2.21 -1.29
C ASP A 52 -11.73 -3.75 -1.27
N ALA A 53 -11.08 -4.40 -2.25
CA ALA A 53 -10.97 -5.86 -2.29
C ALA A 53 -9.89 -6.40 -1.33
N LEU A 54 -8.92 -5.57 -0.97
CA LEU A 54 -8.03 -5.83 0.16
C LEU A 54 -8.80 -5.48 1.44
N ASP A 55 -8.82 -6.38 2.42
CA ASP A 55 -9.49 -6.11 3.68
C ASP A 55 -8.82 -4.94 4.43
N TYR A 56 -9.56 -4.37 5.39
CA TYR A 56 -9.11 -3.23 6.18
C TYR A 56 -7.77 -3.49 6.89
N GLN A 57 -7.56 -4.72 7.36
CA GLN A 57 -6.32 -5.09 8.04
C GLN A 57 -5.13 -5.00 7.09
N ARG A 58 -5.25 -5.56 5.88
CA ARG A 58 -4.16 -5.55 4.90
C ARG A 58 -3.85 -4.16 4.38
N THR A 59 -4.87 -3.35 4.07
CA THR A 59 -4.66 -1.96 3.62
C THR A 59 -4.00 -1.11 4.70
N THR A 60 -4.43 -1.27 5.97
CA THR A 60 -3.80 -0.59 7.11
C THR A 60 -2.35 -1.01 7.30
N GLU A 61 -2.04 -2.31 7.18
CA GLU A 61 -0.68 -2.83 7.27
C GLU A 61 0.23 -2.24 6.18
N ILE A 62 -0.25 -2.16 4.93
CA ILE A 62 0.49 -1.54 3.83
C ILE A 62 0.84 -0.08 4.15
N VAL A 63 -0.15 0.70 4.61
CA VAL A 63 0.08 2.11 4.96
C VAL A 63 1.05 2.22 6.13
N PHE A 64 0.84 1.44 7.19
CA PHE A 64 1.73 1.44 8.36
C PHE A 64 3.17 1.15 7.97
N ARG A 65 3.40 0.10 7.17
CA ARG A 65 4.75 -0.27 6.73
C ARG A 65 5.37 0.82 5.86
N ALA A 66 4.62 1.37 4.91
CA ALA A 66 5.09 2.43 4.02
C ALA A 66 5.49 3.70 4.78
N VAL A 67 4.69 4.11 5.77
CA VAL A 67 4.95 5.31 6.56
C VAL A 67 6.18 5.16 7.46
N ASN A 68 6.40 3.96 7.99
CA ASN A 68 7.52 3.67 8.89
C ASN A 68 8.77 3.14 8.17
N GLY A 69 8.80 3.17 6.83
CA GLY A 69 9.95 2.69 6.05
C GLY A 69 10.22 1.19 6.21
N LEU A 70 9.21 0.42 6.60
CA LEU A 70 9.32 -1.03 6.79
C LEU A 70 9.14 -1.76 5.45
N PRO A 71 9.77 -2.94 5.30
CA PRO A 71 9.51 -3.80 4.15
C PRO A 71 8.03 -4.21 4.11
N CYS A 72 7.54 -4.52 2.90
CA CYS A 72 6.23 -5.16 2.76
C CYS A 72 6.20 -6.51 3.49
N SER A 73 5.01 -7.00 3.82
CA SER A 73 4.84 -8.21 4.65
C SER A 73 5.54 -9.44 4.07
N GLU A 74 5.62 -9.58 2.74
CA GLU A 74 6.31 -10.70 2.09
C GLU A 74 7.85 -10.66 2.22
N LYS A 75 8.41 -9.49 2.54
CA LYS A 75 9.86 -9.25 2.65
C LYS A 75 10.30 -8.92 4.07
N ASP A 76 9.37 -8.97 5.01
CA ASP A 76 9.65 -8.80 6.43
C ASP A 76 10.44 -10.00 6.96
N THR A 77 11.60 -9.71 7.52
CA THR A 77 12.53 -10.66 8.15
C THR A 77 12.65 -10.45 9.66
N GLY A 78 11.81 -9.59 10.24
CA GLY A 78 11.81 -9.24 11.66
C GLY A 78 11.85 -7.71 11.91
N GLU A 79 11.84 -6.91 10.85
CA GLU A 79 11.86 -5.44 10.94
C GLU A 79 10.62 -4.91 11.66
N LEU A 80 9.43 -5.50 11.44
CA LEU A 80 8.23 -5.07 12.14
C LEU A 80 8.32 -5.32 13.65
N GLU A 81 8.76 -6.52 14.05
CA GLU A 81 8.91 -6.87 15.47
C GLU A 81 9.95 -5.98 16.15
N THR A 82 11.09 -5.77 15.48
CA THR A 82 12.15 -4.87 15.94
C THR A 82 11.60 -3.46 16.15
N TYR A 83 10.91 -2.90 15.16
CA TYR A 83 10.29 -1.57 15.25
C TYR A 83 9.31 -1.46 16.44
N LEU A 84 8.42 -2.45 16.60
CA LEU A 84 7.45 -2.46 17.70
C LEU A 84 8.11 -2.54 19.07
N SER A 85 9.26 -3.23 19.18
CA SER A 85 10.03 -3.30 20.42
C SER A 85 10.68 -1.96 20.80
N GLU A 86 11.12 -1.17 19.81
CA GLU A 86 11.76 0.13 20.03
C GLU A 86 10.76 1.22 20.42
N VAL A 87 9.55 1.21 19.84
CA VAL A 87 8.52 2.22 20.14
C VAL A 87 7.72 1.93 21.41
N SER A 88 7.82 0.72 21.96
CA SER A 88 7.12 0.30 23.18
C SER A 88 7.99 0.43 24.44
N ALA A 89 9.26 0.82 24.31
CA ALA A 89 10.23 1.02 25.37
C ALA A 89 10.26 2.47 25.88
#